data_AF-A0AAV4D8C2-F1
#
_entry.id   AF-A0AAV4D8C2-F1
#
_cell.length_a   1.000
_cell.length_b   1.000
_cell.length_c   1.000
_cell.angle_alpha   90.00
_cell.angle_beta   90.00
_cell.angle_gamma   90.00
#
_symmetry.space_group_name_H-M   'P 1'
#
loop_
_entity.id
_entity.type
_entity.pdbx_description
1 polymer ?
#
loop_
_entity_poly.entity_id
_entity_poly.type
_entity_poly.pdbx_seq_one_letter_code
_entity_poly.pdbx_strand_id
1 'polypeptide(L)'
;MDLKGCSWAYNENYSLSGNLVVLRHLKKELKTNATHFGTIVESGSHLNSIKMVRDATVLAAAVDSAVLAGYLQEHEEDKEKFVSLASLGPLPIFPILFNDRLPG
;
A
#
# COMPACT_ATOMS: atom_id res chain seq x y z
N MET A 1 -14.29 -8.11 -2.65
CA MET A 1 -14.92 -6.80 -2.93
C MET A 1 -14.37 -6.31 -4.25
N ASP A 2 -15.20 -5.83 -5.17
CA ASP A 2 -14.72 -5.22 -6.41
C ASP A 2 -14.31 -3.77 -6.11
N LEU A 3 -13.09 -3.39 -6.46
CA LEU A 3 -12.53 -2.04 -6.22
C LEU A 3 -12.64 -1.14 -7.45
N LYS A 4 -13.32 -1.61 -8.50
CA LYS A 4 -13.49 -0.86 -9.73
C LYS A 4 -14.23 0.45 -9.47
N GLY A 5 -13.62 1.58 -9.84
CA GLY A 5 -14.21 2.91 -9.66
C GLY A 5 -14.13 3.47 -8.24
N CYS A 6 -13.60 2.72 -7.27
CA CYS A 6 -13.46 3.19 -5.89
C CYS A 6 -12.28 4.16 -5.70
N SER A 7 -12.29 4.91 -4.60
CA SER A 7 -11.14 5.73 -4.19
C SER A 7 -10.03 4.87 -3.60
N TRP A 8 -8.80 5.13 -4.03
CA TRP A 8 -7.62 4.33 -3.71
C TRP A 8 -6.45 5.23 -3.28
N ALA A 9 -5.78 4.88 -2.19
CA ALA A 9 -4.52 5.52 -1.80
C ALA A 9 -3.31 4.60 -1.99
N TYR A 10 -2.20 5.20 -2.42
CA TYR A 10 -0.88 4.60 -2.43
C TYR A 10 0.11 5.58 -1.78
N ASN A 11 1.20 5.09 -1.22
CA ASN A 11 2.16 5.95 -0.53
C ASN A 11 2.98 6.79 -1.52
N GLU A 12 3.71 6.16 -2.43
CA GLU A 12 4.65 6.84 -3.32
C GLU A 12 4.78 6.08 -4.65
N ASN A 13 5.11 6.79 -5.72
CA ASN A 13 5.20 6.24 -7.07
C ASN A 13 6.14 5.02 -7.18
N TYR A 14 7.28 5.03 -6.49
CA TYR A 14 8.29 3.97 -6.57
C TYR A 14 8.18 2.93 -5.45
N SER A 15 7.15 3.02 -4.59
CA SER A 15 6.99 2.06 -3.51
C SER A 15 6.67 0.68 -4.04
N LEU A 16 7.50 -0.30 -3.67
CA LEU A 16 7.30 -1.69 -4.07
C LEU A 16 5.99 -2.25 -3.49
N SER A 17 5.79 -2.15 -2.18
CA SER A 17 4.65 -2.69 -1.45
C SER A 17 3.39 -1.85 -1.59
N GLY A 18 3.52 -0.52 -1.68
CA GLY A 18 2.36 0.38 -1.74
C GLY A 18 1.87 0.72 -3.14
N ASN A 19 2.66 0.49 -4.19
CA ASN A 19 2.26 0.84 -5.57
C ASN A 19 2.62 -0.22 -6.61
N LEU A 20 3.90 -0.55 -6.77
CA LEU A 20 4.38 -1.35 -7.91
C LEU A 20 3.82 -2.78 -7.91
N VAL A 21 3.67 -3.40 -6.74
CA VAL A 21 3.05 -4.73 -6.64
C VAL A 21 1.58 -4.72 -7.05
N VAL A 22 0.85 -3.63 -6.74
CA VAL A 22 -0.55 -3.44 -7.10
C VAL A 22 -0.69 -3.27 -8.60
N LEU A 23 0.12 -2.40 -9.21
CA LEU A 23 0.14 -2.20 -10.67
C LEU A 23 0.47 -3.50 -11.41
N ARG A 24 1.41 -4.29 -10.88
CA ARG A 24 1.75 -5.60 -11.42
C ARG A 24 0.56 -6.56 -11.34
N HIS A 25 -0.14 -6.59 -10.20
CA HIS A 25 -1.33 -7.43 -10.01
C HIS A 25 -2.46 -7.03 -10.97
N LEU A 26 -2.78 -5.73 -11.07
CA LEU A 26 -3.78 -5.19 -12.00
C LEU A 26 -3.48 -5.61 -13.45
N LYS A 27 -2.21 -5.51 -13.87
CA LYS A 27 -1.80 -5.88 -15.22
C LYS A 27 -1.87 -7.39 -15.47
N LYS A 28 -1.35 -8.19 -14.54
CA LYS A 28 -1.18 -9.64 -14.75
C LYS A 28 -2.47 -10.42 -14.54
N GLU A 29 -3.17 -10.14 -13.45
CA GLU A 29 -4.34 -10.91 -13.04
C GLU A 29 -5.63 -10.30 -13.59
N LEU A 30 -5.78 -8.98 -13.49
CA LEU A 30 -7.01 -8.28 -13.87
C LEU A 30 -7.00 -7.72 -15.30
N LYS A 31 -5.88 -7.91 -16.04
CA LYS A 31 -5.68 -7.39 -17.42
C LYS A 31 -6.07 -5.91 -17.57
N THR A 32 -5.79 -5.13 -16.54
CA THR A 32 -6.14 -3.70 -16.44
C THR A 32 -4.93 -2.88 -15.97
N ASN A 33 -5.15 -1.62 -15.61
CA ASN A 33 -4.13 -0.72 -15.10
C ASN A 33 -4.72 0.15 -13.97
N ALA A 34 -4.03 1.22 -13.58
CA ALA A 34 -4.46 2.13 -12.51
C ALA A 34 -5.90 2.67 -12.69
N THR A 35 -6.39 2.83 -13.93
CA THR A 35 -7.78 3.24 -14.22
C THR A 35 -8.83 2.23 -13.80
N HIS A 36 -8.44 1.08 -13.24
CA HIS A 36 -9.35 0.20 -12.52
C HIS A 36 -10.00 0.96 -11.35
N PHE A 37 -9.23 1.75 -10.62
CA PHE A 37 -9.73 2.62 -9.56
C PHE A 37 -10.35 3.90 -10.14
N GLY A 38 -11.24 4.55 -9.40
CA GLY A 38 -11.91 5.77 -9.84
C GLY A 38 -11.11 7.03 -9.50
N THR A 39 -10.76 7.19 -8.22
CA THR A 39 -9.93 8.30 -7.74
C THR A 39 -8.69 7.74 -7.08
N ILE A 40 -7.51 8.23 -7.48
CA ILE A 40 -6.22 7.73 -6.97
C ILE A 40 -5.51 8.88 -6.26
N VAL A 41 -5.07 8.64 -5.02
CA VAL A 41 -4.39 9.65 -4.20
C VAL A 41 -3.01 9.14 -3.78
N GLU A 42 -1.98 9.95 -4.02
CA GLU A 42 -0.64 9.74 -3.46
C GLU A 42 -0.62 10.34 -2.04
N SER A 43 -0.48 9.49 -1.03
CA SER A 43 -0.57 9.87 0.39
C SER A 43 0.78 10.27 1.00
N GLY A 44 1.89 10.00 0.30
CA GLY A 44 3.27 10.25 0.73
C GLY A 44 3.84 9.24 1.72
N SER A 45 3.03 8.39 2.37
CA SER A 45 3.53 7.35 3.28
C SER A 45 2.49 6.27 3.55
N HIS A 46 2.93 5.07 3.94
CA HIS A 46 2.01 4.00 4.35
C HIS A 46 1.11 4.43 5.51
N LEU A 47 1.66 5.15 6.51
CA LEU A 47 0.87 5.65 7.64
C LEU A 47 -0.21 6.65 7.20
N ASN A 48 0.08 7.52 6.24
CA ASN A 48 -0.92 8.43 5.69
C ASN A 48 -2.01 7.67 4.93
N SER A 49 -1.65 6.65 4.13
CA SER A 49 -2.63 5.78 3.49
C SER A 49 -3.56 5.09 4.50
N ILE A 50 -3.01 4.60 5.62
CA ILE A 50 -3.80 4.00 6.71
C ILE A 50 -4.78 5.03 7.30
N LYS A 51 -4.31 6.23 7.60
CA LYS A 51 -5.15 7.33 8.12
C LYS A 51 -6.26 7.70 7.16
N MET A 52 -5.98 7.80 5.86
CA MET A 52 -7.00 8.12 4.86
C MET A 52 -8.11 7.05 4.78
N VAL A 53 -7.77 5.77 4.95
CA VAL A 53 -8.77 4.68 5.02
C VAL A 53 -9.55 4.75 6.33
N ARG A 54 -8.86 4.93 7.47
CA ARG A 54 -9.49 5.09 8.79
C ARG A 54 -10.52 6.23 8.80
N ASP A 55 -10.15 7.36 8.22
CA ASP A 55 -10.98 8.58 8.18
C ASP A 55 -12.01 8.55 7.03
N ALA A 56 -12.15 7.41 6.34
CA ALA A 56 -13.02 7.21 5.18
C ALA A 56 -12.82 8.25 4.06
N THR A 57 -11.64 8.86 3.97
CA THR A 57 -11.26 9.78 2.89
C THR A 57 -11.00 9.01 1.59
N VAL A 58 -10.52 7.77 1.70
CA VAL A 58 -10.44 6.80 0.59
C VAL A 58 -11.02 5.47 1.03
N LEU A 59 -11.53 4.68 0.09
CA LEU A 59 -12.14 3.39 0.42
C LEU A 59 -11.09 2.32 0.74
N ALA A 60 -9.99 2.30 0.02
CA ALA A 60 -8.96 1.28 0.18
C ALA A 60 -7.57 1.83 -0.12
N ALA A 61 -6.54 1.13 0.38
CA ALA A 61 -5.15 1.45 0.12
C ALA A 61 -4.28 0.20 0.13
N ALA A 62 -3.15 0.24 -0.57
CA ALA A 62 -2.08 -0.73 -0.38
C ALA A 62 -1.08 -0.23 0.66
N VAL A 63 -0.82 -1.08 1.65
CA VAL A 63 0.08 -0.78 2.76
C VAL A 63 0.99 -1.98 3.02
N ASP A 64 2.18 -1.70 3.51
CA ASP A 64 3.08 -2.74 4.00
C ASP A 64 2.49 -3.41 5.25
N SER A 65 2.59 -4.73 5.33
CA SER A 65 1.99 -5.50 6.43
C SER A 65 2.66 -5.24 7.77
N ALA A 66 3.97 -4.98 7.80
CA ALA A 66 4.68 -4.63 9.03
C ALA A 66 4.28 -3.23 9.51
N VAL A 67 4.08 -2.28 8.58
CA VAL A 67 3.60 -0.94 8.94
C VAL A 67 2.17 -1.00 9.48
N LEU A 68 1.27 -1.77 8.86
CA LEU A 68 -0.08 -1.96 9.37
C LEU A 68 -0.09 -2.64 10.74
N ALA A 69 0.74 -3.67 10.93
CA ALA A 69 0.86 -4.36 12.21
C ALA A 69 1.35 -3.43 13.32
N GLY A 70 2.37 -2.61 13.06
CA GLY A 70 2.85 -1.60 14.00
C GLY A 70 1.78 -0.54 14.34
N TYR A 71 1.08 -0.02 13.33
CA TYR A 71 -0.02 0.91 13.54
C TYR A 71 -1.12 0.32 14.44
N LEU A 72 -1.55 -0.91 14.19
CA LEU A 72 -2.60 -1.58 14.97
C LEU A 72 -2.15 -2.00 16.38
N GLN A 73 -0.85 -2.12 16.61
CA GLN A 73 -0.30 -2.32 17.94
C GLN A 73 -0.40 -1.05 18.78
N GLU A 74 -0.22 0.12 18.16
CA GLU A 74 -0.37 1.43 18.81
C GLU A 74 -1.84 1.89 18.91
N HIS A 75 -2.71 1.41 18.02
CA HIS A 75 -4.12 1.79 17.89
C HIS A 75 -5.05 0.56 17.90
N GLU A 76 -5.16 -0.11 19.04
CA GLU A 76 -5.97 -1.32 19.15
C GLU A 76 -7.46 -1.09 18.84
N GLU A 77 -7.96 0.12 19.10
CA GLU A 77 -9.34 0.54 18.81
C GLU A 77 -9.69 0.55 17.32
N ASP A 78 -8.68 0.52 16.45
CA ASP A 78 -8.87 0.51 15.00
C ASP A 78 -8.80 -0.92 14.40
N LYS A 79 -8.47 -1.96 15.18
CA LYS A 79 -8.32 -3.34 14.69
C LYS A 79 -9.55 -3.86 13.94
N GLU A 80 -10.74 -3.55 14.44
CA GLU A 80 -12.00 -3.98 13.82
C GLU A 80 -12.44 -3.11 12.64
N LYS A 81 -11.77 -1.98 12.39
CA LYS A 81 -12.10 -1.03 11.32
C LYS A 81 -11.43 -1.37 9.99
N PHE A 82 -10.39 -2.21 10.02
CA PHE A 82 -9.67 -2.62 8.81
C PHE A 82 -10.00 -4.06 8.44
N VAL A 83 -10.15 -4.29 7.14
CA VAL A 83 -10.27 -5.62 6.55
C VAL A 83 -9.20 -5.78 5.47
N SER A 84 -8.48 -6.89 5.51
CA SER A 84 -7.54 -7.24 4.44
C SER A 84 -8.33 -7.80 3.25
N LEU A 85 -8.28 -7.09 2.11
CA LEU A 85 -8.94 -7.53 0.88
C LEU A 85 -8.09 -8.53 0.08
N ALA A 86 -6.77 -8.36 0.11
CA ALA A 86 -5.80 -9.21 -0.57
C ALA A 86 -4.41 -9.02 0.04
N SER A 87 -3.61 -10.09 0.04
CA SER A 87 -2.19 -10.05 0.38
C SER A 87 -1.36 -10.26 -0.88
N LEU A 88 -0.55 -9.27 -1.26
CA LEU A 88 0.28 -9.32 -2.45
C LEU A 88 1.76 -9.48 -2.05
N GLY A 89 2.28 -10.71 -2.14
CA GLY A 89 3.64 -11.03 -1.72
C GLY A 89 3.95 -12.54 -1.79
N PRO A 90 5.06 -12.98 -1.17
CA PRO A 90 6.01 -12.19 -0.37
C PRO A 90 6.84 -11.22 -1.22
N LEU A 91 7.27 -10.11 -0.62
CA LEU A 91 8.17 -9.12 -1.22
C LEU A 91 9.56 -9.22 -0.56
N PRO A 92 10.65 -8.92 -1.30
CA PRO A 92 11.99 -8.94 -0.73
C PRO A 92 12.13 -7.86 0.36
N ILE A 93 12.94 -8.17 1.37
CA ILE A 93 13.37 -7.18 2.37
C ILE A 93 14.19 -6.10 1.65
N PHE A 94 14.04 -4.84 2.06
CA PHE A 94 14.81 -3.73 1.50
C PHE A 94 16.32 -4.03 1.58
N PRO A 95 17.03 -4.03 0.44
CA PRO A 95 18.46 -4.24 0.46
C PRO A 95 19.15 -3.04 1.11
N ILE A 96 20.21 -3.30 1.87
CA ILE A 96 21.15 -2.25 2.27
C ILE A 96 22.12 -2.09 1.11
N LEU A 97 22.14 -0.91 0.51
CA LEU A 97 23.03 -0.55 -0.59
C LEU A 97 24.20 0.26 -0.04
N PHE A 98 25.42 -0.19 -0.32
CA PHE A 98 26.63 0.54 -0.01
C PHE A 98 27.31 0.99 -1.30
N ASN A 99 27.89 2.19 -1.27
CA ASN A 99 28.78 2.65 -2.34
C ASN A 99 30.12 1.93 -2.18
N ASP A 100 30.58 1.27 -3.24
CA ASP A 100 31.83 0.53 -3.28
C ASP A 100 33.07 1.41 -3.05
N ARG A 101 32.92 2.73 -3.16
CA ARG A 101 33.96 3.75 -2.90
C ARG A 101 33.97 4.30 -1.47
N LEU A 102 33.18 3.74 -0.54
CA LEU A 102 33.26 4.16 0.87
C LEU A 102 34.61 3.74 1.46
N PRO A 103 35.38 4.66 2.08
CA PRO A 103 36.58 4.28 2.82
C PRO A 103 36.19 3.41 4.02
N GLY A 104 36.93 2.31 4.21
CA GLY A 104 36.76 1.37 5.33
C GLY A 104 37.32 1.88 6.65
#